data_AF-A0A2H1X3L2-F1
#
_entry.id   AF-A0A2H1X3L2-F1
#
_cell.length_a   1.000
_cell.length_b   1.000
_cell.length_c   1.000
_cell.angle_alpha   90.00
_cell.angle_beta   90.00
_cell.angle_gamma   90.00
#
_symmetry.space_group_name_H-M   'P 1'
#
loop_
_entity.id
_entity.type
_entity.pdbx_description
1 polymer ?
#
loop_
_entity_poly.entity_id
_entity_poly.type
_entity_poly.pdbx_seq_one_letter_code
_entity_poly.pdbx_strand_id
1 'polypeptide(L)'
;MSTVLLAVIAVILCVLFRILNVNSQPQKPVIYGRDRSFIENILFISPFLNEPYIPTRLWGFSGHVQTILHSLIGRVRCPWPIGGRVSLVLPDKSTLTYDLYEPVGNEHE
;
A
#
# COMPACT_ATOMS: atom_id res chain seq x y z
N MET A 1 -10.47 39.83 -7.21
CA MET A 1 -9.91 38.63 -7.88
C MET A 1 -10.30 38.69 -9.35
N SER A 2 -9.35 38.59 -10.29
CA SER A 2 -9.68 38.58 -11.72
C SER A 2 -10.53 37.35 -12.07
N THR A 3 -11.55 37.50 -12.92
CA THR A 3 -12.40 36.38 -13.39
C THR A 3 -11.58 35.27 -14.03
N VAL A 4 -10.49 35.63 -14.71
CA VAL A 4 -9.52 34.70 -15.30
C VAL A 4 -8.83 33.86 -14.22
N LEU A 5 -8.40 34.49 -13.13
CA LEU A 5 -7.77 33.79 -12.01
C LEU A 5 -8.74 32.78 -11.38
N LEU A 6 -10.01 33.18 -11.21
CA LEU A 6 -11.04 32.30 -10.67
C LEU A 6 -11.30 31.08 -11.57
N ALA A 7 -11.35 31.30 -12.89
CA ALA A 7 -11.53 30.24 -13.87
C ALA A 7 -10.36 29.24 -13.86
N VAL A 8 -9.12 29.71 -13.77
CA VAL A 8 -7.93 28.86 -13.66
C VAL A 8 -7.99 27.99 -12.39
N ILE A 9 -8.32 28.60 -11.25
CA ILE A 9 -8.46 27.85 -9.98
C ILE A 9 -9.54 26.79 -10.10
N ALA A 10 -10.69 27.11 -10.69
CA ALA A 10 -11.78 26.15 -10.90
C ALA A 10 -11.34 24.95 -11.75
N VAL A 11 -10.61 25.19 -12.84
CA VAL A 11 -10.07 24.12 -13.70
C VAL A 11 -9.09 23.23 -12.93
N ILE A 12 -8.18 23.82 -12.16
CA ILE A 12 -7.23 23.06 -11.33
C ILE A 12 -7.98 22.17 -10.34
N LEU A 13 -8.99 22.71 -9.65
CA LEU A 13 -9.81 21.93 -8.73
C LEU A 13 -10.52 20.78 -9.46
N CYS A 14 -11.15 21.02 -10.61
CA CYS A 14 -11.79 19.96 -11.38
C CYS A 14 -10.83 18.82 -11.75
N VAL A 15 -9.60 19.16 -12.17
CA VAL A 15 -8.56 18.16 -12.47
C VAL A 15 -8.16 17.39 -11.22
N LEU A 16 -7.94 18.07 -10.09
CA LEU A 16 -7.59 17.44 -8.82
C LEU A 16 -8.67 16.47 -8.34
N PHE A 17 -9.94 16.89 -8.35
CA PHE A 17 -11.07 16.02 -7.97
C PHE A 17 -11.16 14.75 -8.83
N ARG A 18 -10.82 14.87 -10.12
CA ARG A 18 -10.77 13.73 -11.04
C ARG A 18 -9.59 12.79 -10.74
N ILE A 19 -8.38 13.31 -10.52
CA ILE A 19 -7.18 12.51 -10.23
C ILE A 19 -7.29 11.80 -8.87
N LEU A 20 -7.82 12.51 -7.88
CA LEU A 20 -8.03 11.98 -6.53
C LEU A 20 -9.24 11.06 -6.43
N ASN A 21 -10.03 10.95 -7.51
CA ASN A 21 -11.19 10.07 -7.60
C ASN A 21 -12.20 10.30 -6.45
N VAL A 22 -12.37 11.57 -6.04
CA VAL A 22 -13.12 11.97 -4.84
C VAL A 22 -14.60 11.57 -4.92
N ASN A 23 -15.14 11.44 -6.12
CA ASN A 23 -16.54 11.07 -6.36
C ASN A 23 -16.78 9.55 -6.37
N SER A 24 -15.74 8.73 -6.24
CA SER A 24 -15.92 7.28 -6.15
C SER A 24 -16.56 6.89 -4.83
N GLN A 25 -17.53 5.99 -4.90
CA GLN A 25 -18.20 5.45 -3.72
C GLN A 25 -17.51 4.14 -3.29
N PRO A 26 -17.30 3.93 -1.99
CA PRO A 26 -16.91 2.63 -1.45
C PRO A 26 -17.82 1.52 -1.97
N GLN A 27 -17.24 0.46 -2.50
CA GLN A 27 -17.95 -0.74 -2.94
C GLN A 27 -17.54 -1.92 -2.09
N LYS A 28 -18.48 -2.84 -1.90
CA LYS A 28 -18.21 -4.13 -1.30
C LYS A 28 -17.28 -4.94 -2.23
N PRO A 29 -16.23 -5.58 -1.71
CA PRO A 29 -15.37 -6.40 -2.54
C PRO A 29 -16.12 -7.63 -3.07
N VAL A 30 -15.75 -8.07 -4.26
CA VAL A 30 -16.28 -9.30 -4.86
C VAL A 30 -15.25 -10.41 -4.68
N ILE A 31 -15.61 -11.45 -3.94
CA ILE A 31 -14.73 -12.58 -3.66
C ILE A 31 -15.08 -13.72 -4.61
N TYR A 32 -14.07 -14.19 -5.34
CA TYR A 32 -14.19 -15.32 -6.27
C TYR A 32 -13.42 -16.52 -5.74
N GLY A 33 -14.01 -17.70 -5.87
CA GLY A 33 -13.35 -18.96 -5.54
C GLY A 33 -14.19 -20.14 -6.00
N ARG A 34 -13.51 -21.27 -6.21
CA ARG A 34 -14.16 -22.51 -6.67
C ARG A 34 -15.00 -23.16 -5.59
N ASP A 35 -14.52 -23.15 -4.35
CA ASP A 35 -15.17 -23.75 -3.19
C ASP A 35 -15.93 -22.67 -2.41
N ARG A 36 -17.26 -22.77 -2.43
CA ARG A 36 -18.14 -21.82 -1.71
C ARG A 36 -18.07 -22.00 -0.21
N SER A 37 -17.96 -23.23 0.28
CA SER A 37 -17.88 -23.51 1.72
C SER A 37 -16.59 -22.94 2.31
N PHE A 38 -15.49 -22.99 1.57
CA PHE A 38 -14.25 -22.33 1.96
C PHE A 38 -14.40 -20.80 2.06
N ILE A 39 -15.03 -20.17 1.06
CA ILE A 39 -15.28 -18.71 1.07
C ILE A 39 -16.19 -18.32 2.24
N GLU A 40 -17.25 -19.09 2.49
CA GLU A 40 -18.17 -18.86 3.60
C GLU A 40 -17.45 -18.95 4.95
N ASN A 41 -16.56 -19.93 5.13
CA ASN A 41 -15.74 -20.05 6.33
C ASN A 41 -14.80 -18.86 6.52
N ILE A 42 -14.16 -18.36 5.44
CA ILE A 42 -13.33 -17.15 5.51
C ILE A 42 -14.18 -15.95 5.91
N LEU A 43 -15.34 -15.76 5.29
CA LEU A 43 -16.24 -14.64 5.59
C LEU A 43 -16.81 -14.73 7.01
N PHE A 44 -17.01 -15.93 7.54
CA PHE A 44 -17.41 -16.14 8.92
C PHE A 44 -16.31 -15.69 9.91
N ILE A 45 -15.06 -16.05 9.64
CA ILE A 45 -13.90 -15.68 10.47
C ILE A 45 -13.57 -14.19 10.32
N SER A 46 -13.76 -13.63 9.12
CA SER A 46 -13.38 -12.27 8.74
C SER A 46 -14.56 -11.52 8.11
N PRO A 47 -15.58 -11.14 8.90
CA PRO A 47 -16.80 -10.52 8.39
C PRO A 47 -16.56 -9.16 7.73
N PHE A 48 -15.49 -8.44 8.12
CA PHE A 48 -15.11 -7.15 7.53
C PHE A 48 -14.75 -7.25 6.03
N LEU A 49 -14.36 -8.44 5.54
CA LEU A 49 -14.16 -8.67 4.11
C LEU A 49 -15.48 -8.56 3.32
N ASN A 50 -16.61 -8.58 4.01
CA ASN A 50 -17.95 -8.43 3.42
C ASN A 50 -18.46 -6.99 3.47
N GLU A 51 -17.66 -6.06 3.99
CA GLU A 51 -18.00 -4.64 4.15
C GLU A 51 -17.31 -3.78 3.09
N PRO A 52 -17.89 -2.63 2.70
CA PRO A 52 -17.21 -1.67 1.82
C PRO A 52 -15.95 -1.12 2.49
N TYR A 53 -14.81 -1.18 1.79
CA TYR A 53 -13.59 -0.51 2.26
C TYR A 53 -13.77 1.01 2.19
N ILE A 54 -13.59 1.69 3.32
CA ILE A 54 -13.67 3.15 3.41
C ILE A 54 -12.25 3.74 3.41
N PRO A 55 -11.76 4.24 2.26
CA PRO A 55 -10.44 4.86 2.20
C PRO A 55 -10.41 6.24 2.87
N THR A 56 -9.20 6.73 3.13
CA THR A 56 -8.98 8.12 3.56
C THR A 56 -9.50 9.10 2.50
N ARG A 57 -10.40 10.00 2.91
CA ARG A 57 -11.29 10.74 1.98
C ARG A 57 -10.59 11.54 0.87
N LEU A 58 -9.43 12.13 1.13
CA LEU A 58 -8.78 13.04 0.18
C LEU A 58 -7.94 12.34 -0.88
N TRP A 59 -7.31 11.20 -0.56
CA TRP A 59 -6.36 10.54 -1.46
C TRP A 59 -6.47 9.02 -1.53
N GLY A 60 -7.18 8.38 -0.60
CA GLY A 60 -7.28 6.92 -0.55
C GLY A 60 -8.19 6.31 -1.63
N PHE A 61 -9.00 7.12 -2.32
CA PHE A 61 -9.74 6.68 -3.50
C PHE A 61 -8.86 6.59 -4.77
N SER A 62 -7.65 7.15 -4.72
CA SER A 62 -6.67 7.08 -5.80
C SER A 62 -5.48 6.25 -5.35
N GLY A 63 -5.49 4.96 -5.72
CA GLY A 63 -4.45 4.01 -5.31
C GLY A 63 -3.04 4.47 -5.66
N HIS A 64 -2.83 5.14 -6.80
CA HIS A 64 -1.55 5.74 -7.17
C HIS A 64 -1.08 6.79 -6.16
N VAL A 65 -1.97 7.73 -5.80
CA VAL A 65 -1.64 8.79 -4.84
C VAL A 65 -1.43 8.21 -3.45
N GLN A 66 -2.26 7.25 -3.05
CA GLN A 66 -2.10 6.54 -1.79
C GLN A 66 -0.74 5.84 -1.72
N THR A 67 -0.33 5.07 -2.74
CA THR A 67 0.96 4.37 -2.76
C THR A 67 2.13 5.34 -2.72
N ILE A 68 2.09 6.45 -3.47
CA ILE A 68 3.15 7.48 -3.46
C ILE A 68 3.25 8.10 -2.06
N LEU A 69 2.13 8.56 -1.50
CA LEU A 69 2.13 9.26 -0.21
C LEU A 69 2.53 8.33 0.94
N HIS A 70 2.04 7.09 0.95
CA HIS A 70 2.49 6.08 1.91
C HIS A 70 3.95 5.69 1.72
N SER A 71 4.48 5.70 0.50
CA SER A 71 5.92 5.44 0.28
C SER A 71 6.79 6.58 0.81
N LEU A 72 6.31 7.83 0.74
CA LEU A 72 7.01 8.99 1.28
C LEU A 72 6.92 9.05 2.82
N ILE A 73 5.72 8.89 3.39
CA ILE A 73 5.48 9.01 4.83
C ILE A 73 5.83 7.71 5.58
N GLY A 74 5.45 6.56 5.03
CA GLY A 74 5.62 5.26 5.68
C GLY A 74 7.08 4.82 5.78
N ARG A 75 7.95 5.31 4.90
CA ARG A 75 9.40 5.05 4.97
C ARG A 75 10.14 5.95 5.94
N VAL A 76 9.50 6.94 6.54
CA VAL A 76 10.13 7.82 7.55
C VAL A 76 10.65 7.02 8.74
N ARG A 77 9.98 5.91 9.09
CA ARG A 77 10.39 5.00 10.16
C ARG A 77 10.70 3.58 9.67
N CYS A 78 10.89 3.38 8.36
CA CYS A 78 11.29 2.06 7.89
C CYS A 78 12.71 1.79 8.41
N PRO A 79 12.93 0.70 9.18
CA PRO A 79 14.28 0.28 9.47
C PRO A 79 14.96 0.01 8.15
N TRP A 80 16.19 0.49 8.00
CA TRP A 80 17.02 0.20 6.83
C TRP A 80 18.04 -0.85 7.24
N PRO A 81 17.67 -2.15 7.28
CA PRO A 81 18.60 -3.18 7.69
C PRO A 81 19.73 -3.23 6.68
N ILE A 82 20.96 -3.01 7.15
CA ILE A 82 22.16 -3.08 6.32
C ILE A 82 22.59 -4.55 6.34
N GLY A 83 22.44 -5.23 5.20
CA GLY A 83 22.84 -6.62 5.07
C GLY A 83 24.36 -6.76 4.96
N GLY A 84 24.93 -7.70 5.71
CA GLY A 84 26.31 -8.14 5.54
C GLY A 84 26.38 -9.21 4.45
N ARG A 85 27.19 -9.00 3.40
CA ARG A 85 27.40 -10.03 2.37
C ARG A 85 28.31 -11.14 2.90
N VAL A 86 27.78 -12.35 2.98
CA VAL A 86 28.52 -13.55 3.39
C VAL A 86 28.82 -14.39 2.15
N SER A 87 30.04 -14.90 2.05
CA SER A 87 30.44 -15.86 1.01
C SER A 87 31.06 -17.09 1.64
N LEU A 88 30.58 -18.26 1.24
CA LEU A 88 31.01 -19.56 1.75
C LEU A 88 31.47 -20.42 0.57
N VAL A 89 32.56 -21.16 0.76
CA VAL A 89 32.98 -22.21 -0.17
C VAL A 89 32.36 -23.53 0.28
N LEU A 90 31.63 -24.18 -0.62
CA LEU A 90 30.96 -25.46 -0.36
C LEU A 90 31.91 -26.65 -0.59
N PRO A 91 31.58 -27.86 -0.08
CA PRO A 91 32.43 -29.04 -0.25
C PRO A 91 32.70 -29.44 -1.71
N ASP A 92 31.81 -29.08 -2.63
CA ASP A 92 31.94 -29.27 -4.08
C ASP A 92 32.79 -28.19 -4.77
N LYS A 93 33.39 -27.27 -3.99
CA LYS A 93 34.16 -26.10 -4.42
C LYS A 93 33.33 -24.99 -5.09
N SER A 94 32.01 -25.07 -5.06
CA SER A 94 31.17 -23.94 -5.45
C SER A 94 31.19 -22.84 -4.39
N THR A 95 30.80 -21.61 -4.76
CA THR A 95 30.69 -20.47 -3.84
C THR A 95 29.23 -20.09 -3.65
N LEU A 96 28.77 -20.09 -2.39
CA LEU A 96 27.47 -19.59 -2.00
C LEU A 96 27.62 -18.17 -1.45
N THR A 97 26.91 -17.21 -2.04
CA THR A 97 26.88 -15.82 -1.57
C THR A 97 25.46 -15.43 -1.21
N TYR A 98 25.27 -14.86 -0.02
CA TYR A 98 23.98 -14.35 0.44
C TYR A 98 24.18 -13.08 1.29
N ASP A 99 23.15 -12.25 1.34
CA ASP A 99 23.14 -11.07 2.19
C ASP A 99 22.41 -11.42 3.50
N LEU A 100 23.10 -11.31 4.64
CA LEU A 100 22.57 -11.57 5.98
C LEU A 100 22.06 -10.27 6.60
N TYR A 101 20.78 -10.20 6.91
CA TYR A 101 20.16 -9.06 7.58
C TYR A 101 19.90 -9.42 9.04
N GLU A 102 20.49 -8.66 9.96
CA GLU A 102 20.30 -8.85 11.40
C GLU A 102 19.18 -7.95 11.94
N PRO A 103 18.45 -8.39 12.99
CA PRO A 103 17.47 -7.54 13.64
C PRO A 103 18.15 -6.31 14.25
N VAL A 104 17.55 -5.14 14.03
CA VAL A 104 18.08 -3.84 14.48
C VAL A 104 17.67 -3.62 15.95
N GLY A 105 18.15 -4.47 16.87
CA GLY A 105 17.90 -4.37 18.32
C GLY A 105 16.44 -4.58 18.77
N ASN A 106 16.23 -4.57 20.10
CA ASN A 106 14.92 -4.70 20.76
C ASN A 106 14.24 -3.34 21.02
N GLU A 107 14.54 -2.29 20.26
CA GLU A 107 14.09 -0.91 20.56
C GLU A 107 12.65 -0.58 20.11
N HIS A 108 11.80 -1.61 20.04
CA HIS A 108 10.36 -1.47 19.82
C HIS A 108 9.60 -2.02 21.03
N GLU A 109 9.75 -1.35 22.18
CA GLU A 109 8.75 -1.27 23.25
C GLU A 109 8.22 0.17 23.34
#